data_AF-A0A7D3ZHY4-F1
#
_entry.id   AF-A0A7D3ZHY4-F1
#
_cell.length_a   1.000
_cell.length_b   1.000
_cell.length_c   1.000
_cell.angle_alpha   90.00
_cell.angle_beta   90.00
_cell.angle_gamma   90.00
#
_symmetry.space_group_name_H-M   'P 1'
#
loop_
_entity.id
_entity.type
_entity.pdbx_description
1 polymer ?
#
loop_
_entity_poly.entity_id
_entity_poly.type
_entity_poly.pdbx_seq_one_letter_code
_entity_poly.pdbx_strand_id
1 'polypeptide(L)'
;MGSSTGREMFGDADAAIHWVWDADLPQDDKQNFARFIERFPSLTFARDSKDSLNEVESRDGVTLPPHIRRSRSALSFVNPPLLALFDGYDYDCNASDWEVDIWYSIGLGVAGDEVLADFAEHAHGYVVGAWHGSDGSYLMIDTIHTEDKRIFVCDGDDLAYAVIDGNPVGEIIEPAFASYSSMLAHIVALRTWTGELTMAR
;
A
#
# COMPACT_ATOMS: atom_id res chain seq x y z
N MET A 1 -6.30 -7.39 11.67
CA MET A 1 -5.15 -7.19 12.59
C MET A 1 -3.96 -7.95 12.03
N GLY A 2 -3.00 -7.27 11.40
CA GLY A 2 -1.79 -7.91 10.90
C GLY A 2 -0.89 -8.32 12.05
N SER A 3 -0.62 -9.63 12.19
CA SER A 3 0.36 -10.15 13.14
C SER A 3 1.76 -9.83 12.64
N SER A 4 2.54 -9.04 13.38
CA SER A 4 3.99 -8.89 13.13
C SER A 4 4.65 -10.25 13.35
N THR A 5 5.14 -10.87 12.27
CA THR A 5 5.71 -12.23 12.30
C THR A 5 7.14 -12.30 12.88
N GLY A 6 7.66 -11.18 13.43
CA GLY A 6 9.01 -11.13 14.00
C GLY A 6 10.13 -11.19 12.96
N ARG A 7 9.84 -10.86 11.71
CA ARG A 7 10.74 -10.94 10.55
C ARG A 7 10.96 -9.61 9.83
N GLU A 8 10.43 -8.53 10.38
CA GLU A 8 10.61 -7.17 9.89
C GLU A 8 11.83 -6.54 10.58
N MET A 9 12.56 -5.71 9.84
CA MET A 9 13.63 -4.90 10.43
C MET A 9 13.08 -3.52 10.72
N PHE A 10 13.33 -3.03 11.94
CA PHE A 10 12.89 -1.72 12.40
C PHE A 10 14.07 -0.77 12.57
N GLY A 11 13.84 0.50 12.27
CA GLY A 11 14.86 1.54 12.27
C GLY A 11 14.23 2.91 12.43
N ASP A 12 15.01 3.86 12.94
CA ASP A 12 14.66 5.27 12.89
C ASP A 12 14.78 5.83 11.47
N ALA A 13 14.52 7.13 11.32
CA ALA A 13 14.59 7.80 10.02
C ALA A 13 15.97 7.66 9.36
N ASP A 14 17.06 7.82 10.10
CA ASP A 14 18.42 7.72 9.56
C ASP A 14 18.71 6.31 9.04
N ALA A 15 18.35 5.28 9.80
CA ALA A 15 18.47 3.90 9.36
C ALA A 15 17.62 3.60 8.11
N ALA A 16 16.38 4.11 8.08
CA ALA A 16 15.46 3.93 6.95
C ALA A 16 15.97 4.60 5.67
N ILE A 17 16.50 5.82 5.78
CA ILE A 17 17.17 6.52 4.68
C ILE A 17 18.32 5.67 4.13
N HIS A 18 19.18 5.14 5.01
CA HIS A 18 20.26 4.25 4.58
C HIS A 18 19.77 3.01 3.83
N TRP A 19 18.70 2.35 4.31
CA TRP A 19 18.13 1.20 3.61
C TRP A 19 17.65 1.53 2.21
N VAL A 20 16.99 2.67 2.04
CA VAL A 20 16.49 3.14 0.74
C VAL A 20 17.64 3.42 -0.22
N TRP A 21 18.70 4.10 0.23
CA TRP A 21 19.82 4.46 -0.62
C TRP A 21 20.71 3.28 -1.00
N ASP A 22 20.86 2.29 -0.10
CA ASP A 22 21.62 1.07 -0.35
C ASP A 22 20.83 0.05 -1.22
N ALA A 23 19.50 0.17 -1.29
CA ALA A 23 18.68 -0.72 -2.07
C ALA A 23 18.87 -0.54 -3.59
N ASP A 24 18.68 -1.64 -4.33
CA ASP A 24 18.60 -1.64 -5.80
C ASP A 24 17.23 -1.13 -6.26
N LEU A 25 17.07 0.19 -6.15
CA LEU A 25 15.86 0.93 -6.55
C LEU A 25 16.18 1.98 -7.62
N PRO A 26 15.22 2.27 -8.53
CA PRO A 26 15.27 3.45 -9.36
C PRO A 26 15.43 4.74 -8.53
N GLN A 27 16.08 5.75 -9.12
CA GLN A 27 16.36 7.02 -8.43
C GLN A 27 15.10 7.72 -7.94
N ASP A 28 14.02 7.71 -8.74
CA ASP A 28 12.74 8.33 -8.38
C ASP A 28 12.10 7.63 -7.17
N ASP A 29 12.18 6.30 -7.11
CA ASP A 29 11.67 5.53 -5.96
C ASP A 29 12.45 5.85 -4.68
N LYS A 30 13.78 6.03 -4.79
CA LYS A 30 14.61 6.45 -3.65
C LYS A 30 14.22 7.83 -3.13
N GLN A 31 13.97 8.77 -4.03
CA GLN A 31 13.56 10.13 -3.67
C GLN A 31 12.17 10.15 -3.02
N ASN A 32 11.23 9.38 -3.56
CA ASN A 32 9.88 9.26 -2.99
C ASN A 32 9.90 8.67 -1.57
N PHE A 33 10.63 7.58 -1.35
CA PHE A 33 10.78 7.02 -0.01
C PHE A 33 11.51 7.98 0.95
N ALA A 34 12.57 8.64 0.49
CA ALA A 34 13.28 9.62 1.31
C ALA A 34 12.35 10.77 1.73
N ARG A 35 11.54 11.30 0.80
CA ARG A 35 10.54 12.34 1.08
C ARG A 35 9.55 11.90 2.15
N PHE A 36 9.05 10.66 2.07
CA PHE A 36 8.16 10.12 3.11
C PHE A 36 8.86 10.05 4.47
N ILE A 37 10.07 9.49 4.52
CA ILE A 37 10.83 9.34 5.78
C ILE A 37 11.13 10.70 6.42
N GLU A 38 11.62 11.67 5.63
CA GLU A 38 11.99 13.01 6.08
C GLU A 38 10.81 13.83 6.63
N ARG A 39 9.60 13.58 6.10
CA ARG A 39 8.35 14.20 6.59
C ARG A 39 7.94 13.69 7.98
N PHE A 40 8.39 12.50 8.37
CA PHE A 40 8.00 11.84 9.63
C PHE A 40 9.23 11.35 10.45
N PRO A 41 10.16 12.25 10.82
CA PRO A 41 11.46 11.84 11.36
C PRO A 41 11.41 11.22 12.76
N SER A 42 10.29 11.38 13.47
CA SER A 42 10.10 10.82 14.82
C SER A 42 9.51 9.42 14.82
N LEU A 43 9.18 8.85 13.65
CA LEU A 43 8.60 7.52 13.55
C LEU A 43 9.68 6.44 13.50
N THR A 44 9.26 5.22 13.83
CA THR A 44 10.03 4.02 13.50
C THR A 44 9.50 3.47 12.18
N PHE A 45 10.41 3.13 11.28
CA PHE A 45 10.12 2.57 9.98
C PHE A 45 10.38 1.08 9.97
N ALA A 46 9.67 0.38 9.10
CA ALA A 46 9.82 -1.06 8.90
C ALA A 46 10.27 -1.34 7.47
N ARG A 47 10.95 -2.47 7.27
CA ARG A 47 11.13 -3.10 5.96
C ARG A 47 10.90 -4.61 6.05
N ASP A 48 10.39 -5.18 4.98
CA ASP A 48 10.07 -6.60 4.91
C ASP A 48 11.31 -7.41 4.58
N SER A 49 11.54 -8.50 5.32
CA SER A 49 12.56 -9.48 4.93
C SER A 49 12.05 -10.37 3.80
N LYS A 50 13.00 -11.01 3.09
CA LYS A 50 12.69 -12.02 2.08
C LYS A 50 11.76 -13.11 2.62
N ASP A 51 11.98 -13.56 3.86
CA ASP A 51 11.18 -14.61 4.47
C ASP A 51 9.75 -14.15 4.75
N SER A 52 9.56 -12.89 5.20
CA SER A 52 8.20 -12.33 5.38
C SER A 52 7.45 -12.21 4.06
N LEU A 53 8.10 -11.80 2.97
CA LEU A 53 7.46 -11.70 1.65
C LEU A 53 7.11 -13.08 1.08
N ASN A 54 7.99 -14.08 1.25
CA ASN A 54 7.71 -15.45 0.83
C ASN A 54 6.54 -16.06 1.61
N GLU A 55 6.43 -15.72 2.90
CA GLU A 55 5.33 -16.17 3.74
C GLU A 55 3.99 -15.59 3.27
N VAL A 56 3.97 -14.30 2.90
CA VAL A 56 2.78 -13.67 2.30
C VAL A 56 2.37 -14.38 1.01
N GLU A 57 3.31 -14.57 0.08
CA GLU A 57 3.05 -15.29 -1.18
C GLU A 57 2.52 -16.71 -0.95
N SER A 58 3.13 -17.44 -0.01
CA SER A 58 2.71 -18.81 0.30
C SER A 58 1.37 -18.88 1.02
N ARG A 59 1.07 -17.92 1.92
CA ARG A 59 -0.16 -17.90 2.70
C ARG A 59 -1.34 -17.53 1.82
N ASP A 60 -1.16 -16.53 0.97
CA ASP A 60 -2.25 -15.94 0.19
C ASP A 60 -2.31 -16.50 -1.24
N GLY A 61 -1.38 -17.39 -1.61
CA GLY A 61 -1.35 -18.03 -2.93
C GLY A 61 -1.03 -17.07 -4.08
N VAL A 62 -0.40 -15.93 -3.79
CA VAL A 62 -0.07 -14.88 -4.76
C VAL A 62 1.42 -14.88 -5.10
N THR A 63 1.77 -14.30 -6.25
CA THR A 63 3.15 -13.94 -6.57
C THR A 63 3.27 -12.42 -6.56
N LEU A 64 4.08 -11.87 -5.68
CA LEU A 64 4.26 -10.43 -5.61
C LEU A 64 5.14 -9.96 -6.78
N PRO A 65 4.75 -8.89 -7.51
CA PRO A 65 5.57 -8.31 -8.54
C PRO A 65 6.99 -7.99 -8.04
N PRO A 66 8.04 -8.19 -8.85
CA PRO A 66 9.42 -7.96 -8.42
C PRO A 66 9.68 -6.52 -7.94
N HIS A 67 8.97 -5.55 -8.50
CA HIS A 67 9.09 -4.15 -8.08
C HIS A 67 8.50 -3.95 -6.66
N ILE A 68 7.37 -4.55 -6.32
CA ILE A 68 6.80 -4.51 -4.96
C ILE A 68 7.72 -5.18 -3.96
N ARG A 69 8.28 -6.35 -4.28
CA ARG A 69 9.23 -7.03 -3.40
C ARG A 69 10.44 -6.15 -3.08
N ARG A 70 11.02 -5.50 -4.11
CA ARG A 70 12.15 -4.58 -3.92
C ARG A 70 11.78 -3.36 -3.09
N SER A 71 10.64 -2.72 -3.39
CA SER A 71 10.12 -1.58 -2.63
C SER A 71 9.94 -1.93 -1.16
N ARG A 72 9.21 -3.01 -0.87
CA ARG A 72 8.90 -3.46 0.50
C ARG A 72 10.12 -3.92 1.29
N SER A 73 11.13 -4.49 0.62
CA SER A 73 12.42 -4.81 1.23
C SER A 73 13.32 -3.60 1.48
N ALA A 74 13.08 -2.46 0.83
CA ALA A 74 13.77 -1.20 1.14
C ALA A 74 13.03 -0.43 2.25
N LEU A 75 11.72 -0.24 2.05
CA LEU A 75 10.81 0.41 2.98
C LEU A 75 9.42 -0.21 2.84
N SER A 76 8.95 -0.80 3.93
CA SER A 76 7.62 -1.38 4.06
C SER A 76 6.63 -0.28 4.41
N PHE A 77 6.68 0.24 5.64
CA PHE A 77 5.88 1.37 6.09
C PHE A 77 6.43 1.85 7.45
N VAL A 78 5.57 2.24 8.40
CA VAL A 78 5.91 2.61 9.77
C VAL A 78 5.53 1.51 10.77
N ASN A 79 6.21 1.49 11.91
CA ASN A 79 5.92 0.61 13.04
C ASN A 79 5.75 1.43 14.34
N PRO A 80 4.68 1.22 15.13
CA PRO A 80 3.52 0.38 14.82
C PRO A 80 2.74 0.87 13.59
N PRO A 81 1.93 0.01 12.92
CA PRO A 81 1.12 0.44 11.79
C PRO A 81 0.14 1.56 12.17
N LEU A 82 0.12 2.61 11.35
CA LEU A 82 -0.76 3.77 11.46
C LEU A 82 -1.70 3.86 10.27
N LEU A 83 -2.75 4.67 10.39
CA LEU A 83 -3.61 5.04 9.28
C LEU A 83 -2.98 6.20 8.51
N ALA A 84 -3.03 6.16 7.19
CA ALA A 84 -2.46 7.19 6.31
C ALA A 84 -3.53 8.01 5.61
N LEU A 85 -3.30 9.32 5.53
CA LEU A 85 -4.04 10.27 4.70
C LEU A 85 -3.12 10.78 3.60
N PHE A 86 -3.61 10.78 2.37
CA PHE A 86 -2.88 11.28 1.19
C PHE A 86 -3.24 12.75 0.91
N ASP A 87 -2.33 13.51 0.29
CA ASP A 87 -2.61 14.86 -0.22
C ASP A 87 -3.18 14.89 -1.63
N GLY A 88 -3.27 13.72 -2.27
CA GLY A 88 -3.82 13.51 -3.59
C GLY A 88 -3.33 12.19 -4.19
N TYR A 89 -3.72 11.97 -5.44
CA TYR A 89 -3.32 10.83 -6.26
C TYR A 89 -2.47 11.29 -7.46
N ASP A 90 -1.66 10.38 -8.02
CA ASP A 90 -0.89 10.69 -9.25
C ASP A 90 -1.80 10.74 -10.50
N TYR A 91 -2.98 10.13 -10.42
CA TYR A 91 -3.98 10.03 -11.48
C TYR A 91 -5.35 10.44 -10.94
N ASP A 92 -6.18 10.98 -11.84
CA ASP A 92 -7.59 11.23 -11.56
C ASP A 92 -8.33 9.89 -11.46
N CYS A 93 -9.01 9.66 -10.34
CA CYS A 93 -9.70 8.41 -10.04
C CYS A 93 -10.93 8.64 -9.14
N ASN A 94 -11.77 7.63 -8.97
CA ASN A 94 -12.97 7.71 -8.15
C ASN A 94 -12.73 8.18 -6.70
N ALA A 95 -11.56 7.92 -6.14
CA ALA A 95 -11.17 8.35 -4.80
C ALA A 95 -10.71 9.82 -4.74
N SER A 96 -10.42 10.46 -5.89
CA SER A 96 -9.94 11.85 -5.97
C SER A 96 -10.93 12.86 -5.38
N ASP A 97 -12.24 12.58 -5.46
CA ASP A 97 -13.27 13.45 -4.88
C ASP A 97 -13.28 13.45 -3.33
N TRP A 98 -12.53 12.55 -2.69
CA TRP A 98 -12.57 12.26 -1.24
C TRP A 98 -11.18 12.30 -0.58
N GLU A 99 -10.17 12.86 -1.27
CA GLU A 99 -8.74 12.85 -0.87
C GLU A 99 -8.47 13.28 0.58
N VAL A 100 -9.31 14.15 1.14
CA VAL A 100 -9.15 14.68 2.52
C VAL A 100 -9.85 13.87 3.61
N ASP A 101 -10.70 12.90 3.24
CA ASP A 101 -11.57 12.17 4.17
C ASP A 101 -11.22 10.67 4.29
N ILE A 102 -10.41 10.13 3.37
CA ILE A 102 -10.07 8.70 3.35
C ILE A 102 -8.79 8.42 4.14
N TRP A 103 -8.93 7.60 5.18
CA TRP A 103 -7.80 7.12 5.99
C TRP A 103 -7.51 5.66 5.66
N TYR A 104 -6.38 5.37 5.01
CA TYR A 104 -6.02 4.01 4.62
C TYR A 104 -5.23 3.27 5.69
N SER A 105 -5.57 2.01 5.92
CA SER A 105 -4.65 1.03 6.51
C SER A 105 -3.71 0.55 5.41
N ILE A 106 -2.40 0.73 5.57
CA ILE A 106 -1.40 0.35 4.55
C ILE A 106 -0.66 -0.94 4.97
N GLY A 107 -0.55 -1.90 4.05
CA GLY A 107 0.14 -3.16 4.28
C GLY A 107 -0.27 -4.23 3.27
N LEU A 108 0.45 -5.35 3.23
CA LEU A 108 0.13 -6.46 2.34
C LEU A 108 -1.08 -7.25 2.86
N GLY A 109 -2.11 -7.43 2.02
CA GLY A 109 -3.31 -8.20 2.34
C GLY A 109 -4.21 -7.51 3.37
N VAL A 110 -4.28 -6.18 3.36
CA VAL A 110 -5.05 -5.38 4.33
C VAL A 110 -6.54 -5.31 4.01
N ALA A 111 -7.16 -6.46 3.74
CA ALA A 111 -8.60 -6.60 3.56
C ALA A 111 -9.09 -7.89 4.24
N GLY A 112 -10.41 -8.10 4.28
CA GLY A 112 -10.99 -9.38 4.73
C GLY A 112 -10.73 -10.50 3.73
N ASP A 113 -10.72 -11.75 4.19
CA ASP A 113 -10.41 -12.93 3.36
C ASP A 113 -11.32 -13.04 2.12
N GLU A 114 -12.60 -12.68 2.26
CA GLU A 114 -13.58 -12.68 1.16
C GLU A 114 -13.21 -11.65 0.08
N VAL A 115 -12.96 -10.40 0.49
CA VAL A 115 -12.53 -9.33 -0.41
C VAL A 115 -11.21 -9.65 -1.10
N LEU A 116 -10.24 -10.23 -0.37
CA LEU A 116 -8.98 -10.67 -0.95
C LEU A 116 -9.19 -11.75 -2.01
N ALA A 117 -10.11 -12.69 -1.79
CA ALA A 117 -10.46 -13.71 -2.76
C ALA A 117 -11.09 -13.10 -4.02
N ASP A 118 -12.02 -12.16 -3.86
CA ASP A 118 -12.68 -11.48 -4.99
C ASP A 118 -11.67 -10.69 -5.85
N PHE A 119 -10.75 -9.96 -5.21
CA PHE A 119 -9.69 -9.27 -5.94
C PHE A 119 -8.75 -10.24 -6.68
N ALA A 120 -8.38 -11.35 -6.03
CA ALA A 120 -7.50 -12.33 -6.66
C ALA A 120 -8.18 -13.02 -7.86
N GLU A 121 -9.46 -13.39 -7.73
CA GLU A 121 -10.21 -14.11 -8.74
C GLU A 121 -10.63 -13.22 -9.93
N HIS A 122 -11.13 -12.01 -9.65
CA HIS A 122 -11.81 -11.19 -10.65
C HIS A 122 -10.99 -9.97 -11.13
N ALA A 123 -10.12 -9.44 -10.27
CA ALA A 123 -9.32 -8.24 -10.56
C ALA A 123 -7.85 -8.54 -10.82
N HIS A 124 -7.40 -9.77 -10.56
CA HIS A 124 -5.98 -10.14 -10.51
C HIS A 124 -5.16 -9.22 -9.58
N GLY A 125 -5.84 -8.67 -8.57
CA GLY A 125 -5.31 -7.68 -7.66
C GLY A 125 -4.85 -8.30 -6.34
N TYR A 126 -3.88 -7.66 -5.71
CA TYR A 126 -3.57 -7.92 -4.30
C TYR A 126 -3.62 -6.62 -3.51
N VAL A 127 -4.40 -6.60 -2.43
CA VAL A 127 -4.70 -5.36 -1.69
C VAL A 127 -3.49 -4.93 -0.87
N VAL A 128 -3.06 -3.68 -1.06
CA VAL A 128 -1.95 -3.02 -0.37
C VAL A 128 -2.39 -1.84 0.52
N GLY A 129 -3.64 -1.42 0.37
CA GLY A 129 -4.28 -0.40 1.20
C GLY A 129 -5.79 -0.59 1.25
N ALA A 130 -6.43 -0.27 2.38
CA ALA A 130 -7.89 -0.30 2.50
C ALA A 130 -8.38 0.87 3.34
N TRP A 131 -9.51 1.47 2.94
CA TRP A 131 -10.14 2.51 3.73
C TRP A 131 -10.50 1.97 5.11
N HIS A 132 -10.01 2.62 6.14
CA HIS A 132 -10.30 2.24 7.50
C HIS A 132 -11.76 2.55 7.87
N GLY A 133 -12.49 1.49 8.26
CA GLY A 133 -13.85 1.59 8.77
C GLY A 133 -14.93 1.64 7.69
N SER A 134 -14.56 1.41 6.43
CA SER A 134 -15.45 1.36 5.27
C SER A 134 -14.86 0.40 4.24
N ASP A 135 -15.72 -0.23 3.44
CA ASP A 135 -15.30 -1.04 2.28
C ASP A 135 -15.29 -0.20 0.98
N GLY A 136 -15.50 1.11 1.06
CA GLY A 136 -15.64 1.98 -0.12
C GLY A 136 -14.34 2.31 -0.87
N SER A 137 -13.17 1.83 -0.44
CA SER A 137 -11.95 2.02 -1.26
C SER A 137 -10.83 1.06 -0.88
N TYR A 138 -10.31 0.37 -1.89
CA TYR A 138 -9.14 -0.48 -1.79
C TYR A 138 -8.06 -0.03 -2.77
N LEU A 139 -6.82 -0.05 -2.31
CA LEU A 139 -5.62 0.12 -3.11
C LEU A 139 -5.01 -1.25 -3.39
N MET A 140 -4.73 -1.55 -4.64
CA MET A 140 -4.21 -2.86 -5.06
C MET A 140 -3.06 -2.75 -6.05
N ILE A 141 -2.29 -3.83 -6.12
CA ILE A 141 -1.27 -4.06 -7.14
C ILE A 141 -1.75 -5.13 -8.12
N ASP A 142 -1.39 -4.99 -9.39
CA ASP A 142 -1.63 -6.03 -10.39
C ASP A 142 -0.62 -7.17 -10.20
N THR A 143 -1.12 -8.40 -10.04
CA THR A 143 -0.29 -9.60 -9.83
C THR A 143 0.01 -10.39 -11.11
N ILE A 144 -0.61 -10.00 -12.23
CA ILE A 144 -0.42 -10.62 -13.55
C ILE A 144 0.51 -9.77 -14.42
N HIS A 145 0.25 -8.47 -14.55
CA HIS A 145 1.08 -7.55 -15.33
C HIS A 145 2.21 -6.98 -14.46
N THR A 146 3.13 -7.84 -14.02
CA THR A 146 4.16 -7.52 -13.00
C THR A 146 5.16 -6.41 -13.36
N GLU A 147 5.16 -5.95 -14.61
CA GLU A 147 5.94 -4.81 -15.11
C GLU A 147 5.26 -3.46 -14.82
N ASP A 148 3.93 -3.46 -14.68
CA ASP A 148 3.16 -2.29 -14.31
C ASP A 148 3.37 -2.00 -12.83
N LYS A 149 3.93 -0.83 -12.54
CA LYS A 149 4.29 -0.43 -11.19
C LYS A 149 3.15 0.27 -10.46
N ARG A 150 2.09 0.64 -11.18
CA ARG A 150 1.03 1.48 -10.65
C ARG A 150 0.31 0.78 -9.51
N ILE A 151 -0.18 1.60 -8.58
CA ILE A 151 -1.15 1.19 -7.57
C ILE A 151 -2.51 1.62 -8.09
N PHE A 152 -3.49 0.71 -8.07
CA PHE A 152 -4.83 0.95 -8.56
C PHE A 152 -5.81 1.13 -7.40
N VAL A 153 -6.86 1.94 -7.57
CA VAL A 153 -8.05 1.96 -6.72
C VAL A 153 -9.15 1.09 -7.30
N CYS A 154 -9.97 0.57 -6.40
CA CYS A 154 -11.30 0.08 -6.69
C CYS A 154 -12.21 0.41 -5.50
N ASP A 155 -13.45 0.84 -5.77
CA ASP A 155 -14.50 0.90 -4.76
C ASP A 155 -14.99 -0.54 -4.48
N GLY A 156 -15.18 -0.90 -3.22
CA GLY A 156 -15.59 -2.26 -2.84
C GLY A 156 -17.05 -2.59 -3.17
N ASP A 157 -17.95 -1.61 -3.10
CA ASP A 157 -19.35 -1.80 -3.49
C ASP A 157 -19.44 -1.99 -5.00
N ASP A 158 -18.69 -1.20 -5.77
CA ASP A 158 -18.62 -1.35 -7.24
C ASP A 158 -18.05 -2.73 -7.63
N LEU A 159 -17.00 -3.20 -6.94
CA LEU A 159 -16.47 -4.56 -7.12
C LEU A 159 -17.54 -5.61 -6.88
N ALA A 160 -18.22 -5.55 -5.74
CA ALA A 160 -19.25 -6.51 -5.38
C ALA A 160 -20.38 -6.53 -6.40
N TYR A 161 -20.85 -5.36 -6.85
CA TYR A 161 -21.88 -5.27 -7.88
C TYR A 161 -21.40 -5.82 -9.23
N ALA A 162 -20.19 -5.49 -9.67
CA ALA A 162 -19.63 -6.02 -10.91
C ALA A 162 -19.54 -7.55 -10.89
N VAL A 163 -19.10 -8.14 -9.77
CA VAL A 163 -19.03 -9.60 -9.59
C VAL A 163 -20.42 -10.24 -9.61
N ILE A 164 -21.38 -9.69 -8.86
CA ILE A 164 -22.77 -10.19 -8.80
C ILE A 164 -23.44 -10.15 -10.17
N ASP A 165 -23.25 -9.06 -10.92
CA ASP A 165 -23.86 -8.85 -12.23
C ASP A 165 -23.09 -9.53 -13.38
N GLY A 166 -21.90 -10.08 -13.10
CA GLY A 166 -21.04 -10.71 -14.09
C GLY A 166 -20.41 -9.71 -15.07
N ASN A 167 -20.26 -8.45 -14.66
CA ASN A 167 -19.64 -7.39 -15.45
C ASN A 167 -18.10 -7.47 -15.37
N PRO A 168 -17.37 -6.98 -16.39
CA PRO A 168 -15.92 -6.94 -16.35
C PRO A 168 -15.40 -6.00 -15.24
N VAL A 169 -14.73 -6.55 -14.24
CA VAL A 169 -14.15 -5.78 -13.12
C VAL A 169 -13.05 -4.82 -13.58
N GLY A 170 -12.36 -5.11 -14.69
CA GLY A 170 -11.32 -4.23 -15.23
C GLY A 170 -11.79 -2.83 -15.63
N GLU A 171 -13.10 -2.60 -15.77
CA GLU A 171 -13.66 -1.28 -16.12
C GLU A 171 -13.83 -0.35 -14.90
N ILE A 172 -13.81 -0.89 -13.68
CA ILE A 172 -13.97 -0.13 -12.42
C ILE A 172 -12.66 0.01 -11.63
N ILE A 173 -11.57 -0.55 -12.16
CA ILE A 173 -10.23 -0.45 -11.58
C ILE A 173 -9.49 0.69 -12.27
N GLU A 174 -9.10 1.69 -11.48
CA GLU A 174 -8.46 2.90 -12.00
C GLU A 174 -7.06 3.06 -11.41
N PRO A 175 -6.07 3.55 -12.16
CA PRO A 175 -4.77 3.85 -11.58
C PRO A 175 -4.91 5.00 -10.56
N ALA A 176 -4.25 4.88 -9.41
CA ALA A 176 -4.23 5.90 -8.35
C ALA A 176 -2.83 6.49 -8.16
N PHE A 177 -1.80 5.64 -8.10
CA PHE A 177 -0.41 6.05 -7.90
C PHE A 177 0.51 5.46 -8.95
N ALA A 178 1.57 6.18 -9.31
CA ALA A 178 2.55 5.76 -10.31
C ALA A 178 3.40 4.58 -9.81
N SER A 179 3.60 4.48 -8.50
CA SER A 179 4.27 3.37 -7.84
C SER A 179 3.95 3.31 -6.34
N TYR A 180 4.35 2.21 -5.70
CA TYR A 180 4.29 2.09 -4.23
C TYR A 180 5.06 3.20 -3.50
N SER A 181 6.22 3.60 -4.02
CA SER A 181 7.01 4.67 -3.43
C SER A 181 6.30 6.03 -3.57
N SER A 182 5.70 6.27 -4.74
CA SER A 182 4.91 7.48 -5.01
C SER A 182 3.74 7.60 -4.03
N MET A 183 2.99 6.50 -3.85
CA MET A 183 1.92 6.40 -2.86
C MET A 183 2.37 6.82 -1.46
N LEU A 184 3.51 6.31 -0.96
CA LEU A 184 4.01 6.72 0.35
C LEU A 184 4.43 8.19 0.40
N ALA A 185 4.96 8.74 -0.70
CA ALA A 185 5.35 10.13 -0.80
C ALA A 185 4.16 11.11 -0.73
N HIS A 186 2.96 10.67 -1.12
CA HIS A 186 1.70 11.42 -0.99
C HIS A 186 1.15 11.45 0.44
N ILE A 187 1.70 10.68 1.37
CA ILE A 187 1.22 10.68 2.76
C ILE A 187 1.57 12.03 3.41
N VAL A 188 0.54 12.71 3.92
CA VAL A 188 0.66 14.00 4.62
C VAL A 188 0.22 13.97 6.06
N ALA A 189 -0.51 12.93 6.46
CA ALA A 189 -0.82 12.71 7.87
C ALA A 189 -0.90 11.23 8.20
N LEU A 190 -0.51 10.91 9.43
CA LEU A 190 -0.59 9.57 10.00
C LEU A 190 -1.39 9.63 11.31
N ARG A 191 -2.26 8.65 11.54
CA ARG A 191 -3.12 8.62 12.72
C ARG A 191 -3.07 7.26 13.40
N THR A 192 -2.98 7.25 14.72
CA THR A 192 -3.14 6.02 15.51
C THR A 192 -4.60 5.55 15.49
N TRP A 193 -4.84 4.29 15.85
CA TRP A 193 -6.20 3.75 16.00
C TRP A 193 -7.02 4.47 17.08
N THR A 194 -6.37 5.15 18.02
CA THR A 194 -7.00 5.95 19.08
C THR A 194 -7.20 7.41 18.69
N GLY A 195 -6.77 7.82 17.49
CA GLY A 195 -7.00 9.16 16.94
C GLY A 195 -5.86 10.16 17.11
N GLU A 196 -4.71 9.76 17.66
CA GLU A 196 -3.54 10.64 17.77
C GLU A 196 -2.95 10.90 16.38
N LEU A 197 -2.75 12.17 16.05
CA LEU A 197 -2.41 12.64 14.71
C LEU A 197 -0.95 13.13 14.65
N THR A 198 -0.22 12.66 13.64
CA THR A 198 1.10 13.15 13.25
C THR A 198 1.03 13.73 11.84
N MET A 199 1.30 15.02 11.70
CA MET A 199 1.34 15.69 10.39
C MET A 199 2.74 15.63 9.79
N ALA A 200 2.82 15.53 8.46
CA ALA A 200 4.07 15.73 7.73
C ALA A 200 4.63 17.13 8.02
N ARG A 201 5.96 17.21 8.14
CA ARG A 201 6.70 18.48 8.34
C ARG A 201 7.11 19.12 7.02
#